data_AF-A0A974P4G4-F1
#
_entry.id   AF-A0A974P4G4-F1
#
_cell.length_a   1.000
_cell.length_b   1.000
_cell.length_c   1.000
_cell.angle_alpha   90.00
_cell.angle_beta   90.00
_cell.angle_gamma   90.00
#
_symmetry.space_group_name_H-M   'P 1'
#
loop_
_entity.id
_entity.type
_entity.pdbx_description
1 polymer ?
#
loop_
_entity_poly.entity_id
_entity_poly.type
_entity_poly.pdbx_seq_one_letter_code
_entity_poly.pdbx_strand_id
1 'polypeptide(L)' 'MSLAGLTLRIARPTDQLGAVAAFYREGLGLLELASFRGHAGFDGVILGFPARPGIWN' A
#
# COMPACT_ATOMS: atom_id res chain seq x y z
N MET A 1 -22.85 -4.12 -14.03
CA MET A 1 -22.46 -4.19 -12.61
C MET A 1 -21.37 -3.16 -12.40
N SER A 2 -21.54 -2.20 -11.49
CA SER A 2 -20.57 -1.11 -11.26
C SER A 2 -19.51 -1.55 -10.26
N LEU A 3 -18.26 -1.13 -10.47
CA LEU A 3 -17.14 -1.30 -9.52
C LEU A 3 -16.91 -0.03 -8.67
N ALA A 4 -17.83 0.93 -8.72
CA ALA A 4 -17.79 2.14 -7.91
C ALA A 4 -17.60 1.81 -6.42
N GLY A 5 -16.61 2.45 -5.78
CA GLY A 5 -16.27 2.27 -4.37
C GLY A 5 -15.41 1.05 -4.01
N LEU A 6 -15.09 0.16 -4.95
CA LEU A 6 -14.17 -0.95 -4.71
C LEU A 6 -12.70 -0.49 -4.77
N THR A 7 -11.90 -0.95 -3.81
CA THR A 7 -10.45 -0.70 -3.77
C THR A 7 -9.68 -1.99 -4.07
N LEU A 8 -8.88 -1.98 -5.13
CA LEU A 8 -7.91 -3.04 -5.42
C LEU A 8 -6.61 -2.79 -4.66
N ARG A 9 -6.07 -3.83 -4.01
CA ARG A 9 -4.73 -3.82 -3.42
C ARG A 9 -3.90 -4.97 -4.01
N ILE A 10 -2.64 -4.70 -4.32
CA ILE A 10 -1.71 -5.70 -4.89
C ILE A 10 -0.62 -5.98 -3.86
N ALA A 11 -0.61 -7.18 -3.30
CA ALA A 11 0.44 -7.63 -2.39
C ALA A 11 1.66 -8.12 -3.18
N ARG A 12 2.86 -7.67 -2.83
CA ARG A 12 4.12 -8.15 -3.42
C ARG A 12 5.06 -8.63 -2.31
N PRO A 13 5.47 -9.91 -2.30
CA PRO A 13 6.40 -10.41 -1.28
C PRO A 13 7.81 -9.84 -1.50
N THR A 14 8.53 -9.62 -0.40
CA THR A 14 9.93 -9.20 -0.41
C THR A 14 10.59 -9.59 0.91
N ASP A 15 11.89 -9.89 0.88
CA ASP A 15 12.76 -10.07 2.04
C ASP A 15 13.42 -8.75 2.50
N GLN A 16 13.27 -7.68 1.73
CA GLN A 16 13.87 -6.36 1.95
C GLN A 16 12.80 -5.28 2.15
N LEU A 17 11.86 -5.54 3.07
CA LEU A 17 10.68 -4.69 3.30
C LEU A 17 11.03 -3.20 3.45
N GLY A 18 12.05 -2.88 4.24
CA GLY A 18 12.48 -1.49 4.45
C GLY A 18 12.97 -0.80 3.18
N ALA A 19 13.81 -1.47 2.38
CA ALA A 19 14.36 -0.89 1.16
C ALA A 19 13.28 -0.69 0.09
N VAL A 20 12.39 -1.68 -0.07
CA VAL A 20 11.26 -1.58 -1.01
C VAL A 20 10.27 -0.49 -0.58
N ALA A 21 9.98 -0.39 0.72
CA ALA A 21 9.13 0.66 1.23
C ALA A 21 9.71 2.06 1.00
N ALA A 22 11.01 2.25 1.26
CA ALA A 22 11.71 3.50 0.99
C ALA A 22 11.70 3.84 -0.50
N PHE A 23 11.99 2.88 -1.38
CA PHE A 23 11.92 3.05 -2.82
C PHE A 23 10.55 3.58 -3.28
N TYR A 24 9.46 2.99 -2.79
CA TYR A 24 8.12 3.42 -3.16
C TYR A 24 7.70 4.76 -2.53
N ARG A 25 8.13 5.05 -1.30
CA ARG A 25 7.83 6.31 -0.62
C ARG A 25 8.61 7.48 -1.18
N GLU A 26 9.92 7.31 -1.33
CA GLU A 26 10.85 8.37 -1.71
C GLU A 26 10.97 8.48 -3.24
N GLY A 27 10.98 7.34 -3.95
CA GLY A 27 11.07 7.31 -5.40
C GLY A 27 9.76 7.63 -6.11
N LEU A 28 8.62 7.14 -5.59
CA LEU A 28 7.30 7.34 -6.21
C LEU A 28 6.36 8.27 -5.42
N GLY A 29 6.76 8.74 -4.23
CA GLY A 29 5.93 9.64 -3.42
C GLY A 29 4.71 8.97 -2.78
N LEU A 30 4.67 7.63 -2.67
CA LEU A 30 3.55 6.95 -2.02
C LEU A 30 3.57 7.19 -0.51
N LEU A 31 2.38 7.29 0.09
CA LEU A 31 2.22 7.40 1.53
C LEU A 31 2.03 6.03 2.17
N GLU A 32 2.53 5.89 3.39
CA GLU A 32 2.16 4.76 4.24
C GLU A 32 0.73 4.94 4.73
N LEU A 33 -0.15 4.02 4.31
CA LEU A 33 -1.55 3.99 4.69
C LEU A 33 -1.79 3.13 5.94
N ALA A 34 -1.00 2.07 6.10
CA ALA A 34 -1.01 1.17 7.25
C ALA A 34 0.26 0.32 7.30
N SER A 35 0.57 -0.23 8.47
CA SER A 35 1.63 -1.22 8.64
C SER A 35 1.26 -2.26 9.69
N PHE A 36 1.92 -3.41 9.64
CA PHE A 36 1.77 -4.51 10.60
C PHE A 36 3.11 -5.22 10.82
N ARG A 37 3.24 -5.87 11.99
CA ARG A 37 4.41 -6.65 12.38
C ARG A 37 4.00 -7.97 13.00
N GLY A 38 4.77 -9.03 12.75
CA GLY A 38 4.59 -10.37 13.34
C GLY A 38 3.24 -11.01 13.04
N HIS A 39 2.55 -10.60 11.98
CA HIS A 39 1.22 -11.10 11.64
C HIS A 39 1.35 -12.40 10.84
N ALA A 40 1.05 -13.53 11.48
CA ALA A 40 1.19 -14.87 10.89
C ALA A 40 2.60 -15.14 10.32
N GLY A 41 3.64 -14.60 10.96
CA GLY A 41 5.04 -14.72 10.51
C GLY A 41 5.49 -13.69 9.48
N PHE A 42 4.66 -12.68 9.18
CA PHE A 42 4.99 -11.62 8.22
C PHE A 42 4.94 -10.22 8.84
N ASP A 43 5.83 -9.37 8.36
CA ASP A 43 5.75 -7.92 8.48
C ASP A 43 5.26 -7.33 7.15
N GLY A 44 4.63 -6.17 7.19
CA GLY A 44 4.19 -5.52 5.95
C GLY A 44 3.79 -4.07 6.10
N VAL A 45 3.77 -3.38 4.96
CA VAL A 45 3.33 -2.00 4.82
C VAL A 45 2.39 -1.89 3.62
N ILE A 46 1.33 -1.10 3.78
CA ILE A 46 0.40 -0.76 2.70
C ILE A 46 0.74 0.66 2.26
N LEU A 47 1.19 0.81 1.02
CA LEU A 47 1.52 2.09 0.42
C LEU A 47 0.49 2.48 -0.64
N GLY A 48 0.20 3.76 -0.75
CA GLY A 48 -0.68 4.28 -1.80
C GLY A 48 -0.83 5.79 -1.74
N PHE A 49 -1.65 6.33 -2.64
CA PHE A 49 -2.05 7.72 -2.56
C PHE A 49 -3.22 7.86 -1.57
N PRO A 50 -3.29 8.97 -0.82
CA PRO A 50 -4.47 9.26 -0.02
C PRO A 50 -5.68 9.33 -0.94
N ALA A 51 -6.82 8.82 -0.48
CA ALA A 51 -8.06 8.89 -1.25
C ALA A 51 -8.36 10.35 -1.57
N ARG A 52 -8.24 10.76 -2.84
CA ARG A 52 -8.73 12.07 -3.29
C ARG A 52 -10.26 11.97 -3.36
N PRO A 53 -11.01 12.84 -2.65
CA PRO A 53 -12.45 12.96 -2.87
C PRO A 53 -12.71 13.25 -4.35
N GLY A 54 -13.47 12.40 -5.04
CA GLY A 54 -13.94 12.66 -6.41
C GLY A 54 -13.25 11.90 -7.56
N ILE A 55 -12.32 10.98 -7.31
CA ILE A 55 -11.81 10.05 -8.35
C ILE A 55 -12.12 8.57 -8.07
N TRP A 56 -12.73 8.29 -6.91
CA TRP A 56 -13.21 6.97 -6.53
C TRP A 56 -14.63 7.10 -5.95
N ASN A 57 -15.57 7.58 -6.76
CA ASN A 57 -16.99 7.30 -6.60
C ASN A 57 -17.54 6.96 -7.98
#